data_AF-A0A3D0X7X1-F1
#
_entry.id   AF-A0A3D0X7X1-F1
#
_cell.length_a   1.000
_cell.length_b   1.000
_cell.length_c   1.000
_cell.angle_alpha   90.00
_cell.angle_beta   90.00
_cell.angle_gamma   90.00
#
_symmetry.space_group_name_H-M   'P 1'
#
loop_
_entity.id
_entity.type
_entity.pdbx_description
1 polymer ?
#
loop_
_entity_poly.entity_id
_entity_poly.type
_entity_poly.pdbx_seq_one_letter_code
_entity_poly.pdbx_strand_id
1 'polypeptide(L)'
;MPVSLRIVRFQLKDGIFENIITNLSLEEFPPERLKWIYRKRWGIETSFRNLKCILALEQFRSKKTEHILQEIWARLILYNFCMEIVSHAKLPEKIRKHPHKIDIANVPLFLAAPSRP
;
A
#
# COMPACT_ATOMS: atom_id res chain seq x y z
N MET A 1 -22.65 -21.72 20.50
CA MET A 1 -22.21 -22.67 19.46
C MET A 1 -20.71 -22.53 19.28
N PRO A 2 -19.94 -23.62 19.19
CA PRO A 2 -18.51 -23.54 18.87
C PRO A 2 -18.32 -23.07 17.42
N VAL A 3 -17.36 -22.19 17.18
CA VAL A 3 -16.97 -21.73 15.84
C VAL A 3 -15.82 -22.60 15.35
N SER A 4 -15.99 -23.25 14.19
CA SER A 4 -14.93 -24.01 13.53
C SER A 4 -14.11 -23.08 12.63
N LEU A 5 -12.78 -23.15 12.74
CA LEU A 5 -11.84 -22.33 11.97
C LEU A 5 -10.77 -23.23 11.36
N ARG A 6 -10.37 -22.92 10.12
CA ARG A 6 -9.30 -23.60 9.42
C ARG A 6 -7.98 -22.87 9.67
N ILE A 7 -6.95 -23.62 10.06
CA ILE A 7 -5.58 -23.12 10.22
C ILE A 7 -4.76 -23.61 9.03
N VAL A 8 -4.08 -22.69 8.36
CA VAL A 8 -3.21 -22.97 7.22
C VAL A 8 -1.81 -22.46 7.52
N ARG A 9 -0.81 -23.34 7.40
CA ARG A 9 0.61 -23.01 7.56
C ARG A 9 1.33 -23.23 6.25
N PHE A 10 2.06 -22.22 5.78
CA PHE A 10 2.93 -22.35 4.62
C PHE A 10 4.28 -21.68 4.86
N GLN A 11 5.31 -22.17 4.18
CA GLN A 11 6.66 -21.63 4.27
C GLN A 11 6.81 -20.42 3.33
N LEU A 12 7.44 -19.36 3.84
CA LEU A 12 7.87 -18.20 3.09
C LEU A 12 9.31 -18.44 2.58
N LYS A 13 10.23 -17.51 2.85
CA LYS A 13 11.66 -17.63 2.55
C LYS A 13 12.43 -17.92 3.84
N ASP A 14 13.62 -18.50 3.70
CA ASP A 14 14.60 -18.63 4.79
C ASP A 14 14.09 -19.35 6.04
N GLY A 15 13.26 -20.39 5.87
CA GLY A 15 12.73 -21.19 6.99
C GLY A 15 11.61 -20.51 7.79
N ILE A 16 11.19 -19.30 7.40
CA ILE A 16 10.10 -18.58 8.07
C ILE A 16 8.76 -19.17 7.63
N PHE A 17 7.86 -19.39 8.58
CA PHE A 17 6.50 -19.86 8.35
C PHE A 17 5.48 -18.77 8.64
N GLU A 18 4.42 -18.75 7.85
CA GLU A 18 3.25 -17.91 8.08
C GLU A 18 2.05 -18.78 8.39
N ASN A 19 1.27 -18.38 9.39
CA ASN A 19 0.08 -19.09 9.85
C ASN A 19 -1.14 -18.20 9.64
N ILE A 20 -2.14 -18.71 8.92
CA ILE A 20 -3.38 -18.01 8.65
C ILE A 20 -4.54 -18.78 9.26
N ILE A 21 -5.43 -18.05 9.94
CA ILE A 21 -6.73 -18.55 10.38
C ILE A 21 -7.77 -18.03 9.39
N THR A 22 -8.60 -18.93 8.87
CA THR A 22 -9.61 -18.58 7.85
C THR A 22 -10.86 -19.45 7.97
N ASN A 23 -11.99 -18.92 7.50
CA ASN A 23 -13.23 -19.67 7.26
C ASN A 23 -13.40 -20.07 5.78
N LEU A 24 -12.39 -19.79 4.94
CA LEU A 24 -12.43 -20.09 3.51
C LEU A 24 -12.23 -21.60 3.25
N SER A 25 -13.00 -22.13 2.30
CA SER A 25 -13.01 -23.55 1.93
C SER A 25 -11.64 -24.02 1.40
N LEU A 26 -11.33 -25.30 1.61
CA LEU A 26 -10.07 -25.89 1.14
C LEU A 26 -10.07 -26.05 -0.37
N GLU A 27 -11.23 -26.39 -0.93
CA GLU A 27 -11.44 -26.68 -2.35
C GLU A 27 -11.24 -25.41 -3.20
N GLU A 28 -11.81 -24.28 -2.78
CA GLU A 28 -11.70 -23.03 -3.53
C GLU A 28 -10.42 -22.25 -3.19
N PHE A 29 -9.96 -22.34 -1.93
CA PHE A 29 -8.80 -21.63 -1.39
C PHE A 29 -7.76 -22.61 -0.82
N PRO A 30 -7.03 -23.32 -1.70
CA PRO A 30 -5.87 -24.11 -1.29
C PRO A 30 -4.75 -23.21 -0.75
N PRO A 31 -3.79 -23.78 0.01
CA PRO A 31 -2.72 -23.00 0.65
C PRO A 31 -1.97 -22.03 -0.27
N GLU A 32 -1.65 -22.43 -1.50
CA GLU A 32 -0.95 -21.56 -2.47
C GLU A 32 -1.80 -20.36 -2.90
N ARG A 33 -3.11 -20.54 -3.04
CA ARG A 33 -4.02 -19.44 -3.35
C ARG A 33 -4.14 -18.49 -2.17
N LEU A 34 -4.24 -19.02 -0.95
CA LEU A 34 -4.25 -18.21 0.27
C LEU A 34 -2.95 -17.40 0.42
N LYS A 35 -1.79 -18.02 0.16
CA LYS A 35 -0.49 -17.34 0.15
C LYS A 35 -0.46 -16.18 -0.84
N TRP A 36 -0.99 -16.36 -2.04
CA TRP A 36 -1.07 -15.29 -3.04
C TRP A 36 -2.01 -14.15 -2.62
N ILE A 37 -3.21 -14.47 -2.12
CA ILE A 37 -4.18 -13.46 -1.65
C ILE A 37 -3.61 -12.70 -0.44
N TYR A 38 -3.04 -13.41 0.53
CA TYR A 38 -2.50 -12.80 1.73
C TYR A 38 -1.27 -11.93 1.44
N ARG A 39 -0.46 -12.31 0.44
CA ARG A 39 0.62 -11.44 -0.07
C ARG A 39 0.10 -10.12 -0.63
N LYS A 40 -1.09 -10.08 -1.24
CA LYS A 40 -1.69 -8.81 -1.70
C LYS A 40 -2.06 -7.88 -0.55
N ARG A 41 -2.41 -8.44 0.62
CA ARG A 41 -2.70 -7.68 1.85
C ARG A 41 -1.50 -6.83 2.28
N TRP A 42 -0.29 -7.38 2.18
CA TRP A 42 0.95 -6.66 2.54
C TRP A 42 1.15 -5.37 1.72
N GLY A 43 0.73 -5.38 0.46
CA GLY A 43 0.75 -4.19 -0.39
C GLY A 43 -0.10 -3.06 0.22
N ILE A 44 -1.30 -3.39 0.70
CA ILE A 44 -2.22 -2.43 1.35
C ILE A 44 -1.62 -1.91 2.67
N GLU A 45 -1.05 -2.78 3.50
CA GLU A 45 -0.41 -2.38 4.76
C GLU A 45 0.75 -1.41 4.53
N THR A 46 1.57 -1.69 3.51
CA THR A 46 2.67 -0.80 3.11
C THR A 46 2.13 0.55 2.64
N SER A 47 1.06 0.56 1.85
CA SER A 47 0.40 1.79 1.40
C SER A 47 -0.15 2.61 2.56
N PHE A 48 -0.81 1.99 3.55
CA PHE A 48 -1.28 2.69 4.74
C PHE A 48 -0.14 3.22 5.60
N ARG A 49 0.98 2.49 5.72
CA ARG A 49 2.18 2.99 6.39
C ARG A 49 2.72 4.23 5.69
N ASN A 50 2.84 4.18 4.36
CA ASN A 50 3.27 5.32 3.55
C ASN A 50 2.30 6.50 3.71
N LEU A 51 1.00 6.26 3.68
CA LEU A 51 -0.01 7.29 3.90
C LEU A 51 0.18 8.00 5.25
N LYS A 52 0.39 7.23 6.33
CA LYS A 52 0.59 7.77 7.69
C LYS A 52 1.89 8.56 7.80
N CYS A 53 3.00 7.99 7.33
CA CYS A 53 4.33 8.56 7.52
C CYS A 53 4.66 9.70 6.51
N ILE A 54 4.18 9.61 5.27
CA ILE A 54 4.57 10.53 4.17
C ILE A 54 3.61 11.73 4.08
N LEU A 55 2.32 11.54 4.35
CA LEU A 55 1.32 12.62 4.20
C LEU A 55 0.99 13.36 5.50
N ALA A 56 1.84 13.18 6.52
CA ALA A 56 1.72 13.83 7.81
C ALA A 56 0.28 13.75 8.38
N LEU A 57 -0.32 12.55 8.36
CA LEU A 57 -1.64 12.31 8.97
C LEU A 57 -1.64 12.50 10.50
N GLU A 58 -0.50 12.85 11.09
CA GLU A 58 -0.33 13.24 12.49
C GLU A 58 -0.44 14.77 12.69
N GLN A 59 -0.48 15.56 11.62
CA GLN A 59 -0.51 17.02 11.63
C GLN A 59 -1.73 17.55 10.87
N PHE A 60 -2.88 17.56 11.54
CA PHE A 60 -4.10 18.16 11.03
C PHE A 60 -4.08 19.67 11.23
N ARG A 61 -4.57 20.43 10.24
CA ARG A 61 -4.68 21.89 10.36
C ARG A 61 -5.96 22.31 11.06
N SER A 62 -7.03 21.54 10.88
CA SER A 62 -8.30 21.78 11.56
C SER A 62 -8.36 21.13 12.94
N LYS A 63 -9.12 21.77 13.85
CA LYS A 63 -9.51 21.22 15.15
C LYS A 63 -10.95 20.67 15.17
N LYS A 64 -11.74 20.93 14.11
CA LYS A 64 -13.10 20.40 13.96
C LYS A 64 -13.06 19.00 13.33
N THR A 65 -13.75 18.04 13.94
CA THR A 65 -13.78 16.63 13.51
C THR A 65 -14.18 16.45 12.05
N GLU A 66 -15.20 17.17 11.59
CA GLU A 66 -15.68 17.11 10.21
C GLU A 66 -14.60 17.51 9.19
N HIS A 67 -13.85 18.58 9.49
CA HIS A 67 -12.77 19.05 8.63
C HIS A 67 -11.54 18.13 8.71
N ILE A 68 -11.27 17.51 9.88
CA ILE A 68 -10.22 16.50 10.01
C ILE A 68 -10.54 15.31 9.10
N LEU A 69 -11.80 14.86 9.05
CA LEU A 69 -12.22 13.81 8.13
C LEU A 69 -12.03 14.23 6.67
N GLN A 70 -12.42 15.45 6.29
CA GLN A 70 -12.16 15.99 4.94
C GLN A 70 -10.66 16.00 4.60
N GLU A 71 -9.83 16.40 5.55
CA GLU A 71 -8.38 16.41 5.44
C GLU A 71 -7.78 15.01 5.23
N ILE A 72 -8.32 13.99 5.90
CA ILE A 72 -7.93 12.58 5.70
C ILE A 72 -8.34 12.11 4.31
N TRP A 73 -9.59 12.36 3.90
CA TRP A 73 -10.10 11.94 2.60
C TRP A 73 -9.33 12.60 1.45
N ALA A 74 -9.05 13.89 1.53
CA ALA A 74 -8.27 14.62 0.52
C ALA A 74 -6.86 14.03 0.37
N ARG A 75 -6.18 13.72 1.48
CA ARG A 75 -4.85 13.09 1.47
C ARG A 75 -4.90 11.66 0.90
N LEU A 76 -5.93 10.88 1.22
CA LEU A 76 -6.11 9.53 0.66
C LEU A 76 -6.33 9.56 -0.85
N ILE A 77 -7.17 10.47 -1.34
CA ILE A 77 -7.43 10.65 -2.76
C ILE A 77 -6.16 11.07 -3.49
N LEU A 78 -5.43 12.07 -2.95
CA LEU A 78 -4.16 12.53 -3.51
C LEU A 78 -3.14 11.39 -3.60
N TYR A 79 -3.01 10.58 -2.55
CA TYR A 79 -2.13 9.41 -2.54
C TYR A 79 -2.46 8.44 -3.66
N ASN A 80 -3.74 8.07 -3.80
CA ASN A 80 -4.18 7.13 -4.83
C ASN A 80 -3.86 7.66 -6.23
N PHE A 81 -4.09 8.94 -6.50
CA PHE A 81 -3.71 9.57 -7.77
C PHE A 81 -2.20 9.58 -7.99
N CYS A 82 -1.40 9.93 -6.98
CA CYS A 82 0.06 9.91 -7.10
C CYS A 82 0.58 8.51 -7.41
N MET A 83 0.05 7.48 -6.73
CA MET A 83 0.43 6.08 -6.95
C MET A 83 0.05 5.61 -8.36
N GLU A 84 -1.11 6.01 -8.87
CA GLU A 84 -1.55 5.70 -10.23
C GLU A 84 -0.61 6.32 -11.27
N ILE A 85 -0.29 7.61 -11.11
CA ILE A 85 0.64 8.32 -11.98
C ILE A 85 2.02 7.64 -11.96
N VAL A 86 2.52 7.29 -10.77
CA VAL A 86 3.80 6.58 -10.61
C VAL A 86 3.79 5.21 -11.27
N SER A 87 2.66 4.48 -11.20
CA SER A 87 2.49 3.18 -11.85
C SER A 87 2.62 3.27 -13.38
N HIS A 88 2.11 4.36 -13.97
CA HIS A 88 2.13 4.58 -15.42
C HIS A 88 3.33 5.39 -15.94
N ALA A 89 4.09 6.03 -15.05
CA ALA A 89 5.29 6.75 -15.42
C ALA A 89 6.39 5.77 -15.86
N LYS A 90 6.69 5.76 -17.16
CA LYS A 90 7.91 5.12 -17.68
C LYS A 90 9.10 5.91 -17.19
N LEU A 91 9.70 5.50 -16.07
CA LEU A 91 10.99 6.01 -15.67
C LEU A 91 11.97 5.78 -16.82
N PRO A 92 12.69 6.81 -17.30
CA PRO A 92 13.71 6.59 -18.31
C PRO A 92 14.74 5.61 -17.72
N GLU A 93 14.97 4.48 -18.40
CA GLU A 93 16.07 3.55 -18.13
C GLU A 93 17.40 4.28 -18.36
N LYS A 94 17.81 5.14 -17.42
CA LYS A 94 19.21 5.54 -17.32
C LYS A 94 19.90 4.45 -16.52
N ILE A 95 20.68 3.64 -17.22
CA ILE A 95 21.69 2.72 -16.68
C ILE A 95 22.50 3.48 -15.63
N ARG A 96 22.16 3.32 -14.35
CA ARG A 96 22.84 3.96 -13.21
C ARG A 96 22.82 3.01 -12.03
N LYS A 97 23.95 2.93 -11.31
CA LYS A 97 24.28 1.92 -10.29
C LYS A 97 23.35 1.87 -9.07
N HIS A 98 22.43 2.84 -8.92
CA HIS A 98 21.47 2.87 -7.82
C HIS A 98 20.07 3.26 -8.33
N PRO A 99 19.06 2.37 -8.22
CA PRO A 99 17.69 2.73 -8.54
C PRO A 99 17.18 3.71 -7.47
N HIS A 100 17.04 4.98 -7.82
CA HIS A 100 16.34 5.92 -6.93
C HIS A 100 14.88 5.46 -6.82
N LYS A 101 14.46 5.14 -5.59
CA LYS A 101 13.03 5.08 -5.25
C LYS A 101 12.44 6.44 -5.59
N ILE A 102 11.35 6.45 -6.35
CA ILE A 102 10.55 7.66 -6.52
C ILE A 102 10.14 8.11 -5.13
N ASP A 103 10.55 9.33 -4.76
CA ASP A 103 10.09 9.93 -3.53
C ASP A 103 8.66 10.40 -3.73
N ILE A 104 7.72 9.63 -3.15
CA ILE A 104 6.28 9.87 -3.25
C ILE A 104 5.94 11.28 -2.70
N ALA A 105 6.74 11.83 -1.78
CA ALA A 105 6.54 13.18 -1.25
C ALA A 105 6.74 14.27 -2.32
N ASN A 106 7.55 14.02 -3.35
CA ASN A 106 7.90 14.99 -4.38
C ASN A 106 7.07 14.85 -5.67
N VAL A 107 6.29 13.78 -5.82
CA VAL A 107 5.42 13.55 -7.00
C VAL A 107 4.47 14.73 -7.26
N PRO A 108 3.81 15.33 -6.26
CA PRO A 108 2.98 16.52 -6.47
C PRO A 108 3.77 17.73 -7.01
N LEU A 109 5.03 17.87 -6.61
CA LEU A 109 5.91 18.97 -7.05
C LEU A 109 6.34 18.80 -8.51
N PHE A 110 6.56 17.55 -8.96
CA PHE A 110 6.88 17.24 -10.35
C PHE A 110 5.69 17.44 -11.30
N LEU A 111 4.45 17.28 -10.80
CA LEU A 111 3.23 17.53 -11.58
C LEU A 111 2.83 19.02 -11.61
N ALA A 112 3.22 19.79 -10.60
CA ALA A 112 2.94 21.23 -10.51
C ALA A 112 3.98 22.11 -11.23
N ALA A 113 5.09 21.55 -11.68
CA ALA A 113 6.08 22.29 -12.46
C ALA A 113 5.54 22.50 -13.90
N PRO A 114 5.45 23.75 -14.41
CA PRO A 114 5.04 23.98 -15.78
C PRO A 114 6.03 23.28 -16.71
N SER A 115 5.50 22.60 -17.74
CA SER A 115 6.29 22.10 -18.86
C SER A 115 7.14 23.24 -19.39
N ARG A 116 8.45 23.20 -19.13
CA ARG A 116 9.37 24.15 -19.75
C ARG A 116 9.28 23.97 -21.27
N PRO A 117 9.19 25.08 -22.03
CA PRO A 117 9.20 25.03 -23.49
C PRO A 117 10.50 24.44 -24.04
#